data_AF-A0AAV3HJM6-F1
#
_entry.id   AF-A0AAV3HJM6-F1
#
_cell.length_a   1.000
_cell.length_b   1.000
_cell.length_c   1.000
_cell.angle_alpha   90.00
_cell.angle_beta   90.00
_cell.angle_gamma   90.00
#
_symmetry.space_group_name_H-M   'P 1'
#
loop_
_entity.id
_entity.type
_entity.pdbx_description
1 polymer ?
#
loop_
_entity_poly.entity_id
_entity_poly.type
_entity_poly.pdbx_seq_one_letter_code
_entity_poly.pdbx_strand_id
1 'polypeptide(L)'
;MQYSLEEILHYLNDNHFRASNKAVAEILGVSVWSLIYKLDKCHPADSWLVDDKTGLPVGYSSKNYHPHLFQRRVILSSVSVLRQHLLHQYAR
;
A
#
# COMPACT_ATOMS: atom_id res chain seq x y z
N MET A 1 15.76 -4.96 8.03
CA MET A 1 15.49 -5.04 6.57
C MET A 1 14.98 -3.70 6.10
N GLN A 2 15.43 -3.27 4.92
CA GLN A 2 14.93 -2.08 4.25
C GLN A 2 14.11 -2.56 3.06
N TYR A 3 12.85 -2.11 2.94
CA TYR A 3 11.97 -2.44 1.83
C TYR A 3 11.91 -1.25 0.87
N SER A 4 11.84 -1.53 -0.42
CA SER A 4 11.52 -0.57 -1.47
C SER A 4 10.01 -0.42 -1.65
N LEU A 5 9.58 0.66 -2.31
CA LEU A 5 8.15 0.84 -2.65
C LEU A 5 7.64 -0.28 -3.55
N GLU A 6 8.46 -0.72 -4.51
CA GLU A 6 8.13 -1.78 -5.46
C GLU A 6 7.90 -3.12 -4.74
N GLU A 7 8.77 -3.51 -3.82
CA GLU A 7 8.59 -4.73 -3.02
C GLU A 7 7.30 -4.69 -2.18
N ILE A 8 6.99 -3.54 -1.59
CA ILE A 8 5.74 -3.36 -0.82
C ILE A 8 4.54 -3.49 -1.75
N LEU A 9 4.52 -2.80 -2.90
CA LEU A 9 3.42 -2.86 -3.85
C LEU A 9 3.22 -4.27 -4.42
N HIS A 10 4.30 -4.98 -4.72
CA HIS A 10 4.26 -6.36 -5.18
C HIS A 10 3.61 -7.27 -4.13
N TYR A 11 4.04 -7.16 -2.87
CA TYR A 11 3.45 -7.91 -1.76
C TYR A 11 1.95 -7.64 -1.60
N LEU A 12 1.55 -6.36 -1.62
CA LEU A 12 0.15 -5.95 -1.50
C LEU A 12 -0.69 -6.47 -2.66
N ASN A 13 -0.13 -6.44 -3.87
CA ASN A 13 -0.78 -6.93 -5.06
C ASN A 13 -1.02 -8.45 -5.01
N ASP A 14 0.00 -9.23 -4.69
CA ASP A 14 -0.11 -10.69 -4.64
C ASP A 14 -1.10 -11.18 -3.57
N ASN A 15 -1.20 -10.43 -2.46
CA ASN A 15 -2.03 -10.81 -1.32
C ASN A 15 -3.39 -10.09 -1.30
N HIS A 16 -3.64 -9.18 -2.23
CA HIS A 16 -4.80 -8.27 -2.29
C HIS A 16 -5.02 -7.50 -0.98
N PHE A 17 -3.95 -6.99 -0.39
CA PHE A 17 -4.03 -6.14 0.80
C PHE A 17 -3.98 -4.68 0.42
N ARG A 18 -4.80 -3.88 1.09
CA ARG A 18 -4.58 -2.43 1.15
C ARG A 18 -3.66 -2.11 2.30
N ALA A 19 -2.83 -1.10 2.12
CA ALA A 19 -2.00 -0.54 3.18
C ALA A 19 -2.20 0.97 3.26
N SER A 20 -2.07 1.54 4.45
CA SER A 20 -2.17 2.98 4.54
C SER A 20 -0.93 3.69 4.04
N ASN A 21 -1.15 4.85 3.42
CA ASN A 21 -0.07 5.73 2.98
C ASN A 21 0.89 6.07 4.13
N LYS A 22 0.36 6.26 5.35
CA LYS A 22 1.18 6.54 6.54
C LYS A 22 2.07 5.37 6.91
N ALA A 23 1.53 4.15 6.98
CA ALA A 23 2.32 2.96 7.33
C ALA A 23 3.44 2.72 6.31
N VAL A 24 3.14 2.86 5.01
CA VAL A 24 4.14 2.67 3.95
C VAL A 24 5.21 3.77 3.97
N ALA A 25 4.81 5.04 4.12
CA ALA A 25 5.75 6.15 4.20
C ALA A 25 6.72 5.99 5.39
N GLU A 26 6.22 5.50 6.53
CA GLU A 26 7.04 5.22 7.72
C GLU A 26 8.02 4.06 7.51
N ILE A 27 7.63 2.99 6.80
CA ILE A 27 8.58 1.92 6.42
C ILE A 27 9.69 2.47 5.53
N LEU A 28 9.32 3.30 4.55
CA LEU A 28 10.25 3.88 3.57
C LEU A 28 11.09 5.03 4.13
N GLY A 29 10.76 5.55 5.32
CA GLY A 29 11.44 6.69 5.93
C GLY A 29 11.23 8.00 5.16
N VAL A 30 10.07 8.19 4.52
CA VAL A 30 9.72 9.38 3.73
C VAL A 30 8.44 10.04 4.26
N SER A 31 8.16 11.27 3.79
CA SER A 31 6.85 11.88 4.06
C SER A 31 5.74 11.22 3.24
N VAL A 32 4.52 11.23 3.76
CA VAL A 32 3.32 10.74 3.04
C VAL A 32 3.12 11.48 1.71
N TRP A 33 3.34 12.79 1.67
CA TRP A 33 3.23 13.58 0.45
C TRP A 33 4.26 13.17 -0.60
N SER A 34 5.51 12.94 -0.18
CA SER A 34 6.57 12.45 -1.08
C SER A 34 6.26 11.06 -1.63
N LEU A 35 5.63 10.20 -0.83
CA LEU A 35 5.15 8.90 -1.29
C LEU A 35 4.03 9.06 -2.33
N ILE A 36 2.98 9.80 -2.01
CA ILE A 36 1.81 9.97 -2.89
C ILE A 36 2.20 10.56 -4.24
N TYR A 37 3.17 11.48 -4.25
CA TYR A 37 3.70 12.11 -5.47
C TYR A 37 4.44 11.13 -6.39
N LYS A 38 5.02 10.06 -5.84
CA LYS A 38 5.73 9.03 -6.62
C LYS A 38 4.79 8.01 -7.26
N LEU A 39 3.54 7.92 -6.80
CA LEU A 39 2.59 6.92 -7.27
C LEU A 39 2.00 7.32 -8.63
N ASP A 40 1.92 6.35 -9.54
CA ASP A 40 1.20 6.51 -10.80
C ASP A 40 -0.31 6.29 -10.58
N LYS A 41 -1.10 7.34 -10.82
CA LYS A 41 -2.56 7.31 -10.64
C LYS A 41 -3.31 6.57 -11.73
N CYS A 42 -2.60 6.16 -12.79
CA CYS A 42 -3.08 5.30 -13.85
C CYS A 42 -2.70 3.83 -13.62
N HIS A 43 -1.76 3.54 -12.74
CA HIS A 43 -1.31 2.17 -12.45
C HIS A 43 -2.16 1.53 -11.35
N PRO A 44 -2.92 0.45 -11.64
CA PRO A 44 -3.85 -0.12 -10.67
C PRO A 44 -3.17 -0.66 -9.40
N ALA A 45 -1.95 -1.19 -9.47
CA ALA A 45 -1.27 -1.69 -8.27
C ALA A 45 -0.95 -0.57 -7.27
N ASP A 46 -0.75 0.66 -7.72
CA ASP A 46 -0.46 1.78 -6.82
C ASP A 46 -1.71 2.17 -6.01
N SER A 47 -2.90 1.78 -6.47
CA SER A 47 -4.16 1.97 -5.74
C SER A 47 -4.28 1.11 -4.47
N TRP A 48 -3.37 0.16 -4.23
CA TRP A 48 -3.29 -0.56 -2.95
C TRP A 48 -2.96 0.36 -1.76
N LEU A 49 -2.38 1.54 -2.03
CA LEU A 49 -2.09 2.54 -1.01
C LEU A 49 -3.27 3.49 -0.82
N VAL A 50 -3.77 3.52 0.42
CA VAL A 50 -5.01 4.23 0.75
C VAL A 50 -4.83 5.23 1.88
N ASP A 51 -5.71 6.22 1.91
CA ASP A 51 -5.81 7.14 3.03
C ASP A 51 -6.31 6.43 4.30
N ASP A 52 -5.69 6.73 5.45
CA ASP A 52 -5.99 6.08 6.74
C ASP A 52 -7.43 6.31 7.22
N LYS A 53 -8.06 7.43 6.85
CA LYS A 53 -9.38 7.80 7.34
C LYS A 53 -10.49 7.23 6.46
N THR A 54 -10.29 7.25 5.15
CA THR A 54 -11.31 6.85 4.17
C THR A 54 -11.15 5.41 3.70
N GLY A 55 -9.94 4.83 3.79
CA GLY A 55 -9.64 3.53 3.21
C GLY A 55 -9.66 3.52 1.67
N LEU A 56 -9.60 4.70 1.04
CA LEU A 56 -9.64 4.87 -0.42
C LEU A 56 -8.31 5.38 -0.99
N PRO A 57 -7.98 5.03 -2.25
CA PRO A 57 -6.82 5.57 -2.94
C PRO A 57 -6.98 7.07 -3.20
N VAL A 58 -5.96 7.86 -2.87
CA VAL A 58 -6.02 9.33 -2.97
C VAL A 58 -5.70 9.81 -4.39
N GLY A 59 -6.61 10.58 -4.98
CA GLY A 59 -6.44 11.20 -6.31
C GLY A 59 -6.67 10.26 -7.50
N TYR A 60 -7.19 9.06 -7.25
CA TYR A 60 -7.49 8.08 -8.29
C TYR A 60 -8.96 8.18 -8.74
N SER A 61 -9.19 8.04 -10.04
CA SER A 61 -10.52 7.71 -10.54
C SER A 61 -10.84 6.25 -10.23
N SER A 62 -12.10 5.93 -9.92
CA SER A 62 -12.53 4.57 -9.60
C SER A 62 -12.23 3.54 -10.70
N LYS A 63 -12.19 3.99 -11.96
CA LYS A 63 -11.80 3.16 -13.12
C LYS A 63 -10.33 2.72 -13.12
N ASN A 64 -9.48 3.41 -12.35
CA ASN A 64 -8.05 3.12 -12.22
C ASN A 64 -7.75 2.31 -10.96
N TYR A 65 -8.75 1.91 -10.19
CA TYR A 65 -8.55 1.03 -9.05
C TYR A 65 -8.17 -0.37 -9.50
N HIS A 66 -7.39 -1.06 -8.68
CA HIS A 66 -7.21 -2.49 -8.85
C HIS A 66 -8.58 -3.19 -8.76
N PRO A 67 -8.91 -4.15 -9.66
CA PRO A 67 -10.22 -4.81 -9.66
C PRO A 67 -10.52 -5.53 -8.34
N HIS A 68 -9.48 -5.98 -7.63
CA HIS A 68 -9.59 -6.67 -6.35
C HIS A 68 -9.43 -5.76 -5.13
N LEU A 69 -9.37 -4.43 -5.31
CA LEU A 69 -9.06 -3.46 -4.26
C LEU A 69 -9.95 -3.63 -3.01
N PHE A 70 -11.22 -3.97 -3.21
CA PHE A 70 -12.22 -4.12 -2.15
C PHE A 70 -12.50 -5.58 -1.76
N GLN A 71 -11.79 -6.56 -2.34
CA GLN A 71 -12.01 -7.98 -2.05
C GLN A 71 -11.73 -8.30 -0.58
N ARG A 72 -10.71 -7.69 0.01
CA ARG A 72 -10.41 -7.79 1.45
C ARG A 72 -10.88 -6.55 2.18
N ARG A 73 -11.55 -6.74 3.33
CA ARG A 73 -11.94 -5.63 4.23
C ARG A 73 -10.78 -5.09 5.07
N VAL A 74 -9.76 -5.90 5.32
CA VAL A 74 -8.62 -5.54 6.17
C VAL A 74 -7.70 -4.54 5.45
N ILE A 75 -7.26 -3.52 6.18
CA ILE A 75 -6.23 -2.56 5.76
C ILE A 75 -5.06 -2.68 6.74
N LEU A 76 -3.84 -2.80 6.21
CA LEU A 76 -2.60 -2.77 6.99
C LEU A 76 -2.29 -1.32 7.37
N SER A 77 -2.87 -0.85 8.48
CA SER A 77 -2.92 0.57 8.85
C SER A 77 -1.79 1.05 9.77
N SER A 78 -0.97 0.14 10.30
CA SER A 78 0.18 0.50 11.13
C SER A 78 1.47 -0.08 10.60
N VAL A 79 2.58 0.62 10.84
CA VAL A 79 3.93 0.19 10.48
C VAL A 79 4.24 -1.20 11.02
N SER A 80 3.82 -1.49 12.26
CA SER A 80 4.09 -2.77 12.93
C SER A 80 3.36 -3.93 12.24
N VAL A 81 2.09 -3.74 11.90
CA VAL A 81 1.29 -4.75 11.20
C VAL A 81 1.83 -4.98 9.79
N LEU A 82 2.11 -3.91 9.04
CA LEU A 82 2.66 -4.04 7.69
C LEU A 82 4.03 -4.73 7.71
N ARG A 83 4.93 -4.35 8.63
CA ARG A 83 6.25 -5.01 8.78
C ARG A 83 6.12 -6.48 9.12
N GLN A 84 5.23 -6.85 10.04
CA GLN A 84 5.00 -8.25 10.39
C GLN A 84 4.57 -9.07 9.17
N HIS A 85 3.64 -8.55 8.38
CA HIS A 85 3.18 -9.16 7.14
C HIS A 85 4.31 -9.36 6.11
N LEU A 86 5.12 -8.33 5.88
CA LEU A 86 6.25 -8.39 4.97
C LEU A 86 7.30 -9.40 5.44
N LEU A 87 7.63 -9.45 6.74
CA LEU A 87 8.58 -10.43 7.28
C LEU A 87 8.13 -11.87 7.07
N HIS A 88 6.83 -12.17 7.24
CA HIS A 88 6.31 -13.53 7.05
C HIS A 88 6.32 -13.99 5.59
N GLN A 89 6.34 -13.08 4.61
CA GLN A 89 6.46 -13.41 3.19
C GLN A 89 7.85 -13.96 2.86
N TYR A 90 8.90 -13.30 3.36
CA TYR A 90 10.30 -13.63 3.04
C TYR A 90 10.94 -14.65 3.99
N ALA A 91 10.17 -15.15 4.97
CA ALA A 91 10.59 -16.22 5.87
C ALA A 91 10.24 -17.64 5.37
N ARG A 92 9.62 -17.75 4.19
CA ARG A 92 9.29 -19.00 3.51
C ARG A 92 10.18 -19.19 2.30
#